data_AF-A0A6V7KFY2-F1
#
_entry.id   AF-A0A6V7KFY2-F1
#
_cell.length_a   1.000
_cell.length_b   1.000
_cell.length_c   1.000
_cell.angle_alpha   90.00
_cell.angle_beta   90.00
_cell.angle_gamma   90.00
#
_symmetry.space_group_name_H-M   'P 1'
#
loop_
_entity.id
_entity.type
_entity.pdbx_description
1 polymer ?
#
loop_
_entity_poly.entity_id
_entity_poly.type
_entity_poly.pdbx_seq_one_letter_code
_entity_poly.pdbx_strand_id
1 'polypeptide(L)'
;AITSIIWLENRILCCGWNGYVVEFADTETGIYRKSWEKRHTEEIVCAAVRPPQALVTASYNGELIFWTMRAGQPYRRNQVENPTE
;
A
#
# COMPACT_ATOMS: atom_id res chain seq x y z
N ALA A 1 13.35 4.03 3.79
CA ALA A 1 12.84 5.36 3.39
C ALA A 1 11.33 5.31 3.16
N ILE A 2 10.63 6.45 3.20
CA ILE A 2 9.21 6.58 2.81
C ILE A 2 9.17 6.88 1.31
N THR A 3 8.29 6.20 0.58
CA THR A 3 8.17 6.33 -0.88
C THR A 3 6.80 6.81 -1.34
N SER A 4 5.78 6.69 -0.49
CA SER A 4 4.44 7.23 -0.76
C SER A 4 3.72 7.59 0.53
N ILE A 5 2.98 8.70 0.48
CA ILE A 5 2.04 9.15 1.51
C ILE A 5 0.73 9.47 0.82
N ILE A 6 -0.36 8.85 1.27
CA ILE A 6 -1.69 8.99 0.67
C ILE A 6 -2.67 9.40 1.76
N TRP A 7 -3.23 10.61 1.64
CA TRP A 7 -4.22 11.14 2.56
C TRP A 7 -5.63 10.76 2.11
N LEU A 8 -6.44 10.24 3.04
CA LEU A 8 -7.86 9.90 2.85
C LEU A 8 -8.67 10.48 4.00
N GLU A 9 -9.99 10.57 3.83
CA GLU A 9 -10.91 11.33 4.70
C GLU A 9 -10.88 10.99 6.21
N ASN A 10 -10.20 9.92 6.65
CA ASN A 10 -10.04 9.58 8.08
C ASN A 10 -8.70 8.89 8.41
N ARG A 11 -7.78 8.82 7.46
CA ARG A 11 -6.53 8.05 7.61
C ARG A 11 -5.48 8.44 6.60
N ILE A 12 -4.24 8.14 6.94
CA ILE A 12 -3.07 8.31 6.09
C ILE A 12 -2.45 6.95 5.84
N LEU A 13 -2.21 6.60 4.58
CA LEU A 13 -1.44 5.41 4.20
C LEU A 13 -0.01 5.80 3.87
N CYS A 14 0.95 5.12 4.48
CA CYS A 14 2.37 5.29 4.23
C CYS A 14 2.96 3.98 3.68
N CYS A 15 3.76 4.09 2.64
CA CYS A 15 4.52 2.99 2.08
C CYS A 15 6.01 3.30 2.12
N GLY A 16 6.84 2.26 2.13
CA GLY A 16 8.28 2.45 2.08
C GLY A 16 9.06 1.15 2.07
N TRP A 17 10.34 1.29 2.44
CA TRP A 17 11.32 0.20 2.39
C TRP A 17 11.10 -0.90 3.43
N ASN A 18 10.14 -0.72 4.34
CA ASN A 18 9.73 -1.81 5.22
C ASN A 18 8.92 -2.89 4.48
N GLY A 19 8.46 -2.62 3.25
CA GLY A 19 7.61 -3.51 2.45
C GLY A 19 6.16 -3.58 2.93
N TYR A 20 5.76 -2.72 3.87
CA TYR A 20 4.40 -2.66 4.41
C TYR A 20 3.66 -1.44 3.87
N VAL A 21 2.35 -1.59 3.71
CA VAL A 21 1.42 -0.46 3.77
C VAL A 21 1.06 -0.26 5.24
N VAL A 22 1.32 0.94 5.77
CA VAL A 22 1.02 1.32 7.14
C VAL A 22 -0.06 2.38 7.16
N GLU A 23 -1.14 2.10 7.86
CA GLU A 23 -2.28 2.98 8.06
C GLU A 23 -2.15 3.71 9.40
N PHE A 24 -2.32 5.03 9.36
CA PHE A 24 -2.39 5.92 10.52
C PHE A 24 -3.75 6.58 10.56
N ALA A 25 -4.37 6.71 11.74
CA ALA A 25 -5.58 7.52 11.88
C ALA A 25 -5.27 9.00 11.71
N ASP A 26 -6.13 9.70 10.96
CA ASP A 26 -6.10 11.15 10.84
C ASP A 26 -6.94 11.77 11.97
N THR A 27 -6.39 11.73 13.19
CA THR A 27 -7.04 12.24 14.41
C THR A 27 -6.00 12.91 15.30
N GLU A 28 -6.38 13.95 16.05
CA GLU A 28 -5.46 14.70 16.92
C GLU A 28 -4.71 13.84 17.94
N THR A 29 -5.32 12.72 18.37
CA THR A 29 -4.72 11.82 19.36
C THR A 29 -3.78 10.78 18.76
N GLY A 30 -3.85 10.53 17.44
CA GLY A 30 -2.90 9.69 16.70
C GLY A 30 -2.77 8.23 17.17
N ILE A 31 -3.73 7.71 17.95
CA ILE A 31 -3.55 6.46 18.70
C ILE A 31 -3.57 5.21 17.79
N TYR A 32 -4.22 5.28 16.64
CA TYR A 32 -4.41 4.13 15.77
C TYR A 32 -3.34 4.03 14.67
N ARG A 33 -2.61 2.90 14.69
CA ARG A 33 -1.71 2.47 13.62
C ARG A 33 -1.96 1.01 13.27
N LYS A 34 -1.95 0.68 11.98
CA LYS A 34 -2.12 -0.70 11.49
C LYS A 34 -1.22 -0.95 10.29
N SER A 35 -0.33 -1.94 10.41
CA SER A 35 0.35 -2.48 9.24
C SER A 35 -0.56 -3.49 8.55
N TRP A 36 -0.68 -3.40 7.24
CA TRP A 36 -1.31 -4.43 6.44
C TRP A 36 -0.38 -5.65 6.31
N GLU A 37 -0.86 -6.71 5.66
CA GLU A 37 -0.05 -7.91 5.44
C GLU A 37 1.19 -7.59 4.59
N LYS A 38 2.36 -8.11 4.96
CA LYS A 38 3.58 -7.99 4.14
C LYS A 38 3.46 -8.95 2.96
N ARG A 39 3.25 -8.40 1.76
CA ARG A 39 3.10 -9.21 0.54
C ARG A 39 4.17 -8.98 -0.50
N HIS A 40 4.77 -7.79 -0.54
CA HIS A 40 5.91 -7.50 -1.40
C HIS A 40 7.15 -8.24 -0.91
N THR A 41 7.92 -8.78 -1.85
CA THR A 41 9.20 -9.45 -1.56
C THR A 41 10.34 -8.44 -1.41
N GLU A 42 10.23 -7.27 -2.05
CA GLU A 42 11.21 -6.18 -2.01
C GLU A 42 10.58 -4.85 -1.53
N GLU A 43 11.36 -3.76 -1.50
CA GLU A 43 10.89 -2.46 -1.05
C GLU A 43 9.79 -1.88 -1.94
N ILE A 44 8.75 -1.30 -1.32
CA ILE A 44 7.74 -0.53 -2.05
C ILE A 44 8.36 0.79 -2.51
N VAL A 45 8.37 1.04 -3.81
CA VAL A 45 8.96 2.23 -4.44
C VAL A 45 7.93 3.25 -4.89
N CYS A 46 6.67 2.85 -5.10
CA CYS A 46 5.57 3.79 -5.35
C CYS A 46 4.21 3.18 -5.04
N ALA A 47 3.18 4.04 -5.02
CA ALA A 47 1.80 3.62 -4.86
C ALA A 47 0.84 4.53 -5.63
N ALA A 48 -0.30 3.98 -6.05
CA ALA A 48 -1.38 4.71 -6.68
C ALA A 48 -2.71 4.35 -6.02
N VAL A 49 -3.54 5.35 -5.73
CA VAL A 49 -4.83 5.16 -5.06
C VAL A 49 -5.98 5.50 -5.98
N ARG A 50 -7.05 4.70 -5.91
CA ARG A 50 -8.34 4.98 -6.52
C ARG A 50 -9.42 4.85 -5.44
N PRO A 51 -9.72 5.92 -4.69
CA PRO A 51 -10.76 5.88 -3.68
C PRO A 51 -12.16 5.69 -4.31
N PRO A 52 -13.06 4.95 -3.64
CA PRO A 52 -12.86 4.13 -2.44
C PRO A 52 -12.41 2.69 -2.76
N GLN A 53 -12.13 2.34 -4.01
CA GLN A 53 -12.02 0.95 -4.44
C GLN A 53 -10.69 0.29 -4.08
N ALA A 54 -9.57 0.90 -4.47
CA ALA A 54 -8.29 0.19 -4.47
C ALA A 54 -7.07 1.06 -4.19
N LEU A 55 -6.04 0.42 -3.65
CA LEU A 55 -4.66 0.86 -3.68
C LEU A 55 -3.87 -0.12 -4.54
N VAL A 56 -2.92 0.38 -5.31
CA VAL A 56 -1.88 -0.43 -5.96
C VAL A 56 -0.54 0.03 -5.42
N THR A 57 0.29 -0.90 -4.98
CA THR A 57 1.68 -0.64 -4.59
C THR A 57 2.62 -1.38 -5.51
N ALA A 58 3.73 -0.75 -5.87
CA ALA A 58 4.77 -1.33 -6.71
C ALA A 58 6.10 -1.43 -5.95
N SER A 59 6.81 -2.54 -6.12
CA SER A 59 8.14 -2.76 -5.54
C SER A 59 9.26 -2.56 -6.54
N TYR A 60 10.49 -2.45 -6.03
CA TYR A 60 11.71 -2.27 -6.83
C TYR A 60 11.89 -3.37 -7.90
N ASN A 61 11.52 -4.61 -7.59
CA ASN A 61 11.60 -5.75 -8.51
C ASN A 61 10.39 -5.88 -9.44
N GLY A 62 9.53 -4.87 -9.57
CA GLY A 62 8.42 -4.88 -10.51
C GLY A 62 7.18 -5.69 -10.08
N GLU A 63 7.06 -6.10 -8.82
CA GLU A 63 5.80 -6.64 -8.32
C GLU A 63 4.77 -5.52 -8.17
N LEU A 64 3.53 -5.80 -8.58
CA LEU A 64 2.36 -4.97 -8.31
C LEU A 64 1.42 -5.73 -7.39
N ILE A 65 1.00 -5.11 -6.30
CA ILE A 65 -0.02 -5.68 -5.41
C ILE A 65 -1.21 -4.75 -5.33
N PHE A 66 -2.38 -5.32 -5.55
CA PHE A 66 -3.66 -4.62 -5.48
C PHE A 66 -4.35 -4.93 -4.16
N TRP A 67 -4.80 -3.88 -3.49
CA TRP A 67 -5.37 -3.95 -2.15
C TRP A 67 -6.78 -3.39 -2.15
N THR A 68 -7.67 -4.04 -1.40
CA THR A 68 -8.97 -3.48 -1.08
C THR A 68 -8.79 -2.40 -0.02
N MET A 69 -9.38 -1.22 -0.26
CA MET A 69 -9.24 -0.11 0.70
C MET A 69 -10.02 -0.36 1.99
N ARG A 70 -11.09 -1.16 1.95
CA ARG A 70 -11.94 -1.37 3.14
C ARG A 70 -11.22 -2.13 4.24
N ALA A 71 -10.52 -3.21 3.89
CA ALA A 71 -9.91 -4.13 4.86
C ALA A 71 -8.38 -4.12 4.84
N GLY A 72 -7.76 -3.52 3.81
CA GLY A 72 -6.32 -3.64 3.56
C GLY A 72 -5.92 -5.04 3.08
N GLN A 73 -6.87 -5.80 2.54
CA GLN A 73 -6.62 -7.16 2.06
C GLN A 73 -6.12 -7.14 0.61
N PRO A 74 -5.05 -7.89 0.29
CA PRO A 74 -4.60 -8.05 -1.08
C PRO A 74 -5.59 -8.91 -1.87
N TYR A 75 -5.83 -8.58 -3.14
CA TYR A 75 -6.73 -9.36 -4.01
C TYR A 75 -6.12 -9.73 -5.36
N ARG A 76 -4.97 -9.14 -5.72
CA ARG A 76 -4.26 -9.46 -6.97
C ARG A 76 -2.77 -9.14 -6.82
N ARG A 77 -1.93 -9.96 -7.44
CA ARG A 77 -0.49 -9.72 -7.62
C ARG A 77 -0.14 -9.92 -9.09
N ASN A 78 0.57 -8.96 -9.68
CA ASN A 78 1.07 -9.02 -11.05
C ASN A 78 2.57 -8.72 -11.06
N GLN A 79 3.26 -9.13 -12.13
CA GLN A 79 4.65 -8.79 -12.39
C GLN A 79 4.72 -7.88 -13.63
N VAL A 80 5.32 -6.70 -13.54
CA VAL A 80 5.43 -5.79 -14.70
C VAL A 80 6.29 -6.39 -15.80
N GLU A 81 7.35 -7.12 -15.43
CA GLU A 81 8.26 -7.77 -16.37
C GLU A 81 7.61 -8.93 -17.14
N ASN A 82 6.53 -9.51 -16.61
CA ASN A 82 5.81 -10.64 -17.20
C ASN A 82 4.29 -10.37 -17.25
N PRO A 83 3.81 -9.47 -18.13
CA PRO A 83 2.44 -8.96 -18.11
C PRO A 83 1.37 -9.95 -18.61
N THR A 84 1.73 -11.19 -18.94
CA THR A 84 0.89 -12.15 -19.68
C THR A 84 0.44 -13.39 -18.89
N GLU A 85 0.57 -13.41 -17.56
CA GLU A 85 -0.15 -14.39 -16.73
C GLU A 85 -1.56 -13.91 -16.32
#